data_AF-A0A1G9UFP4-F1
#
_entry.id   AF-A0A1G9UFP4-F1
#
_cell.length_a   1.000
_cell.length_b   1.000
_cell.length_c   1.000
_cell.angle_alpha   90.00
_cell.angle_beta   90.00
_cell.angle_gamma   90.00
#
_symmetry.space_group_name_H-M   'P 1'
#
loop_
_entity.id
_entity.type
_entity.pdbx_description
1 polymer ?
#
loop_
_entity_poly.entity_id
_entity_poly.type
_entity_poly.pdbx_seq_one_letter_code
_entity_poly.pdbx_strand_id
1 'polypeptide(L)'
;MHQLIAYFKFLLSSTNQYGVHSPFVYDYLTKCLYKKSKYRTGKTEKVLFKSISYFKCKTIWIAPANENLKQKIKKAFPFVEFNAPTYDLIYIGAPHLEEYLDIISNKTHNDAMILIDAIQKNKENMALWESYKQLEISRVTLDMFYCGVIFPRSEQVKEHFKIRI
;
A
#
# COMPACT_ATOMS: atom_id res chain seq x y z
N MET A 1 10.15 3.36 -22.87
CA MET A 1 8.99 2.88 -23.64
C MET A 1 8.10 1.91 -22.85
N HIS A 2 8.64 0.87 -22.19
CA HIS A 2 7.86 -0.13 -21.45
C HIS A 2 6.93 0.45 -20.36
N GLN A 3 7.41 1.39 -19.53
CA GLN A 3 6.59 1.99 -18.46
C GLN A 3 5.43 2.84 -18.98
N LEU A 4 5.59 3.55 -20.09
CA LEU A 4 4.52 4.34 -20.69
C LEU A 4 3.41 3.42 -21.22
N ILE A 5 3.78 2.35 -21.93
CA ILE A 5 2.82 1.35 -22.42
C ILE A 5 2.11 0.67 -21.24
N ALA A 6 2.85 0.28 -20.19
CA ALA A 6 2.27 -0.29 -18.98
C ALA A 6 1.30 0.69 -18.31
N TYR A 7 1.63 1.98 -18.28
CA TYR A 7 0.75 3.01 -17.74
C TYR A 7 -0.52 3.18 -18.55
N PHE A 8 -0.45 3.21 -19.89
CA PHE A 8 -1.64 3.25 -20.73
C PHE A 8 -2.53 2.02 -20.54
N LYS A 9 -1.95 0.82 -20.48
CA LYS A 9 -2.69 -0.42 -20.17
C LYS A 9 -3.35 -0.35 -18.79
N PHE A 10 -2.65 0.20 -17.79
CA PHE A 10 -3.22 0.45 -16.47
C PHE A 10 -4.39 1.44 -16.53
N LEU A 11 -4.27 2.54 -17.28
CA LEU A 11 -5.34 3.52 -17.43
C LEU A 11 -6.60 2.90 -18.05
N LEU A 12 -6.46 2.02 -19.04
CA LEU A 12 -7.59 1.34 -19.69
C LEU A 12 -8.28 0.31 -18.79
N SER A 13 -7.57 -0.24 -17.80
CA SER A 13 -8.09 -1.30 -16.91
C SER A 13 -8.37 -0.84 -15.47
N SER A 14 -7.98 0.38 -15.11
CA SER A 14 -8.19 0.95 -13.78
C SER A 14 -9.56 1.61 -13.66
N THR A 15 -10.14 1.50 -12.48
CA THR A 15 -11.39 2.14 -12.11
C THR A 15 -11.15 3.27 -11.10
N ASN A 16 -12.23 3.94 -10.72
CA ASN A 16 -12.29 4.89 -9.62
C ASN A 16 -13.35 4.41 -8.60
N GLN A 17 -13.78 5.29 -7.68
CA GLN A 17 -14.83 4.98 -6.71
C GLN A 17 -16.11 4.37 -7.29
N TYR A 18 -16.48 4.67 -8.55
CA TYR A 18 -17.74 4.21 -9.14
C TYR A 18 -17.71 2.75 -9.59
N GLY A 19 -16.53 2.15 -9.78
CA GLY A 19 -16.40 0.72 -10.08
C GLY A 19 -15.89 -0.10 -8.90
N VAL A 20 -16.00 0.43 -7.68
CA VAL A 20 -15.66 -0.27 -6.45
C VAL A 20 -16.94 -0.67 -5.73
N HIS A 21 -17.14 -1.97 -5.53
CA HIS A 21 -18.31 -2.51 -4.83
C HIS A 21 -18.07 -2.77 -3.34
N SER A 22 -16.81 -2.68 -2.88
CA SER A 22 -16.42 -2.86 -1.49
C SER A 22 -16.60 -1.57 -0.70
N PRO A 23 -17.51 -1.50 0.30
CA PRO A 23 -17.73 -0.27 1.09
C PRO A 23 -16.46 0.22 1.79
N PHE A 24 -15.63 -0.71 2.26
CA PHE A 24 -14.33 -0.42 2.85
C PHE A 24 -13.40 0.30 1.87
N VAL A 25 -13.25 -0.24 0.66
CA VAL A 25 -12.40 0.37 -0.38
C VAL A 25 -12.99 1.71 -0.80
N TYR A 26 -14.30 1.79 -1.02
CA TYR A 26 -14.98 3.04 -1.38
C TYR A 26 -14.70 4.15 -0.35
N ASP A 27 -14.82 3.84 0.94
CA ASP A 27 -14.53 4.77 2.02
C ASP A 27 -13.05 5.17 2.05
N TYR A 28 -12.13 4.23 1.92
CA TYR A 28 -10.70 4.53 1.84
C TYR A 28 -10.36 5.43 0.64
N LEU A 29 -10.98 5.21 -0.53
CA LEU A 29 -10.77 6.07 -1.69
C LEU A 29 -11.30 7.48 -1.45
N THR A 30 -12.58 7.60 -1.12
CA THR A 30 -13.27 8.89 -1.06
C THR A 30 -12.88 9.72 0.16
N LYS A 31 -12.71 9.09 1.33
CA LYS A 31 -12.42 9.76 2.59
C LYS A 31 -10.91 9.95 2.84
N CYS A 32 -10.04 9.27 2.08
CA CYS A 32 -8.58 9.35 2.25
C CYS A 32 -7.84 9.62 0.93
N LEU A 33 -7.82 8.68 -0.02
CA LEU A 33 -6.91 8.77 -1.17
C LEU A 33 -7.23 9.93 -2.11
N TYR A 34 -8.48 10.25 -2.36
CA TYR A 34 -8.90 11.34 -3.26
C TYR A 34 -8.85 12.73 -2.62
N LYS A 35 -8.72 12.83 -1.29
CA LYS A 35 -8.50 14.13 -0.64
C LYS A 35 -7.18 14.74 -1.08
N LYS A 36 -7.13 16.06 -1.25
CA LYS A 36 -5.87 16.75 -1.60
C LYS A 36 -4.81 16.49 -0.51
N SER A 37 -3.61 16.11 -0.93
CA SER A 37 -2.50 15.91 0.01
C SER A 37 -1.94 17.25 0.46
N LYS A 38 -1.74 17.42 1.77
CA LYS A 38 -0.96 18.54 2.33
C LYS A 38 0.56 18.33 2.21
N TYR A 39 0.99 17.12 1.85
CA TYR A 39 2.39 16.72 1.76
C TYR A 39 2.93 16.92 0.34
N ARG A 40 4.03 17.67 0.22
CA ARG A 40 4.78 17.86 -1.04
C ARG A 40 5.76 16.70 -1.26
N THR A 41 5.22 15.51 -1.46
CA THR A 41 5.98 14.26 -1.58
C THR A 41 5.62 13.47 -2.85
N GLY A 42 6.34 12.38 -3.11
CA GLY A 42 6.05 11.45 -4.21
C GLY A 42 4.68 10.79 -4.10
N LYS A 43 4.20 10.15 -5.17
CA LYS A 43 2.85 9.55 -5.19
C LYS A 43 2.65 8.51 -4.08
N THR A 44 3.59 7.57 -3.94
CA THR A 44 3.54 6.55 -2.89
C THR A 44 3.67 7.14 -1.48
N GLU A 45 4.59 8.08 -1.26
CA GLU A 45 4.68 8.79 0.02
C GLU A 45 3.37 9.53 0.37
N LYS A 46 2.64 10.09 -0.61
CA LYS A 46 1.32 10.68 -0.35
C LYS A 46 0.31 9.63 0.12
N VAL A 47 0.28 8.45 -0.50
CA VAL A 47 -0.56 7.32 -0.07
C VAL A 47 -0.21 6.91 1.36
N LEU A 48 1.08 6.73 1.65
CA LEU A 48 1.59 6.39 2.98
C LEU A 48 1.10 7.39 4.04
N PHE A 49 1.40 8.68 3.88
CA PHE A 49 1.10 9.69 4.89
C PHE A 49 -0.41 9.89 5.10
N LYS A 50 -1.20 9.83 4.03
CA LYS A 50 -2.66 9.87 4.14
C LYS A 50 -3.19 8.66 4.90
N SER A 51 -2.65 7.48 4.62
CA SER A 51 -3.08 6.23 5.24
C SER A 51 -2.75 6.18 6.73
N ILE A 52 -1.56 6.65 7.14
CA ILE A 52 -1.20 6.80 8.56
C ILE A 52 -2.26 7.63 9.30
N SER A 53 -2.67 8.76 8.73
CA SER A 53 -3.67 9.62 9.34
C SER A 53 -5.08 9.01 9.32
N TYR A 54 -5.47 8.32 8.24
CA TYR A 54 -6.82 7.79 8.06
C TYR A 54 -7.09 6.58 8.94
N PHE A 55 -6.16 5.62 8.96
CA PHE A 55 -6.24 4.41 9.77
C PHE A 55 -5.75 4.61 11.20
N LYS A 56 -5.22 5.80 11.53
CA LYS A 56 -4.65 6.14 12.84
C LYS A 56 -3.53 5.17 13.25
N CYS A 57 -2.67 4.81 12.29
CA CYS A 57 -1.55 3.89 12.51
C CYS A 57 -0.62 4.43 13.59
N LYS A 58 -0.30 3.59 14.58
CA LYS A 58 0.62 3.86 15.68
C LYS A 58 1.95 3.15 15.47
N THR A 59 1.95 1.96 14.88
CA THR A 59 3.17 1.18 14.67
C THR A 59 3.43 0.99 13.17
N ILE A 60 4.66 1.31 12.74
CA ILE A 60 5.05 1.22 11.34
C ILE A 60 6.36 0.46 11.19
N TRP A 61 6.41 -0.47 10.24
CA TRP A 61 7.66 -1.08 9.80
C TRP A 61 8.03 -0.62 8.39
N ILE A 62 9.33 -0.45 8.13
CA ILE A 62 9.85 0.09 6.86
C ILE A 62 10.99 -0.80 6.40
N ALA A 63 10.88 -1.32 5.17
CA ALA A 63 11.95 -2.01 4.49
C ALA A 63 12.13 -1.57 3.02
N PRO A 64 13.36 -1.54 2.49
CA PRO A 64 14.60 -1.57 3.26
C PRO A 64 14.68 -0.36 4.21
N ALA A 65 15.58 -0.41 5.20
CA ALA A 65 15.71 0.67 6.17
C ALA A 65 15.95 2.02 5.48
N ASN A 66 15.07 2.99 5.75
CA ASN A 66 15.11 4.32 5.14
C ASN A 66 14.97 5.40 6.21
N GLU A 67 16.10 5.93 6.66
CA GLU A 67 16.14 6.89 7.77
C GLU A 67 15.50 8.23 7.41
N ASN A 68 15.67 8.69 6.17
CA ASN A 68 15.01 9.91 5.68
C ASN A 68 13.48 9.78 5.73
N LEU A 69 12.93 8.63 5.33
CA LEU A 69 11.50 8.38 5.41
C LEU A 69 11.02 8.32 6.87
N LYS A 70 11.76 7.61 7.74
CA LYS A 70 11.46 7.56 9.18
C LYS A 70 11.41 8.96 9.80
N GLN A 71 12.39 9.81 9.50
CA GLN A 71 12.42 11.20 9.98
C GLN A 71 11.24 12.03 9.47
N LYS A 72 10.87 11.92 8.18
CA LYS A 72 9.69 12.59 7.64
C LYS A 72 8.41 12.13 8.34
N ILE A 73 8.26 10.83 8.60
CA ILE A 73 7.11 10.27 9.30
C ILE A 73 7.07 10.78 10.74
N LYS A 74 8.18 10.72 11.50
CA LYS A 74 8.25 11.23 12.88
C LYS A 74 7.93 12.71 12.97
N LYS A 75 8.41 13.51 12.01
CA LYS A 75 8.08 14.94 11.95
C LYS A 75 6.58 15.19 11.75
N ALA A 76 5.91 14.37 10.93
CA ALA A 76 4.47 14.52 10.65
C ALA A 76 3.57 13.84 11.70
N PHE A 77 4.05 12.77 12.32
CA PHE A 77 3.34 11.89 13.24
C PHE A 77 4.27 11.48 14.40
N PRO A 78 4.50 12.36 15.39
CA PRO A 78 5.46 12.09 16.48
C PRO A 78 5.13 10.86 17.32
N PHE A 79 3.84 10.50 17.37
CA PHE A 79 3.30 9.35 18.11
C PHE A 79 3.56 7.99 17.44
N VAL A 80 4.07 7.96 16.20
CA VAL A 80 4.34 6.70 15.50
C VAL A 80 5.59 6.02 16.06
N GLU A 81 5.52 4.72 16.30
CA GLU A 81 6.62 3.86 16.75
C GLU A 81 7.08 2.93 15.61
N PHE A 82 8.37 2.60 15.60
CA PHE A 82 8.95 1.70 14.58
C PHE A 82 9.42 0.35 15.14
N ASN A 83 9.31 0.15 16.44
CA ASN A 83 9.66 -1.09 17.10
C ASN A 83 8.44 -1.58 17.88
N ALA A 84 7.81 -2.63 17.38
CA ALA A 84 6.59 -3.18 17.95
C ALA A 84 6.50 -4.68 17.61
N PRO A 85 5.75 -5.48 18.40
CA PRO A 85 5.51 -6.88 18.08
C PRO A 85 4.71 -7.04 16.78
N THR A 86 3.75 -6.14 16.54
CA THR A 86 2.91 -6.09 15.33
C THR A 86 2.82 -4.66 14.79
N TYR A 87 2.55 -4.53 13.50
CA TYR A 87 2.54 -3.25 12.80
C TYR A 87 1.18 -2.94 12.16
N ASP A 88 0.66 -1.75 12.44
CA ASP A 88 -0.54 -1.21 11.77
C ASP A 88 -0.28 -0.93 10.29
N LEU A 89 0.97 -0.57 9.95
CA LEU A 89 1.40 -0.33 8.58
C LEU A 89 2.79 -0.89 8.30
N ILE A 90 2.92 -1.69 7.24
CA ILE A 90 4.19 -2.16 6.71
C ILE A 90 4.45 -1.44 5.39
N TYR A 91 5.56 -0.69 5.30
CA TYR A 91 6.01 -0.04 4.07
C TYR A 91 7.18 -0.80 3.46
N ILE A 92 7.07 -1.15 2.19
CA ILE A 92 8.08 -1.86 1.40
C ILE A 92 8.47 -0.97 0.22
N GLY A 93 9.71 -0.51 0.16
CA GLY A 93 10.20 0.44 -0.85
C GLY A 93 10.43 -0.15 -2.24
N ALA A 94 10.50 -1.47 -2.35
CA ALA A 94 10.48 -2.21 -3.61
C ALA A 94 10.00 -3.64 -3.34
N PRO A 95 9.23 -4.27 -4.24
CA PRO A 95 8.78 -5.63 -4.03
C PRO A 95 9.97 -6.57 -3.87
N HIS A 96 10.02 -7.31 -2.75
CA HIS A 96 10.99 -8.38 -2.53
C HIS A 96 10.37 -9.43 -1.59
N LEU A 97 9.55 -10.32 -2.13
CA LEU A 97 8.64 -11.16 -1.34
C LEU A 97 9.36 -12.06 -0.34
N GLU A 98 10.39 -12.78 -0.78
CA GLU A 98 11.10 -13.76 0.07
C GLU A 98 11.71 -13.12 1.32
N GLU A 99 12.25 -11.91 1.21
CA GLU A 99 12.87 -11.19 2.34
C GLU A 99 11.83 -10.68 3.34
N TYR A 100 10.61 -10.38 2.89
CA TYR A 100 9.59 -9.72 3.71
C TYR A 100 8.45 -10.64 4.14
N LEU A 101 8.42 -11.88 3.65
CA LEU A 101 7.33 -12.82 3.89
C LEU A 101 7.12 -13.12 5.38
N ASP A 102 8.19 -13.29 6.15
CA ASP A 102 8.11 -13.54 7.60
C ASP A 102 7.42 -12.37 8.32
N ILE A 103 7.86 -11.13 8.05
CA ILE A 103 7.26 -9.93 8.64
C ILE A 103 5.80 -9.78 8.21
N ILE A 104 5.48 -10.04 6.94
CA ILE A 104 4.11 -10.00 6.38
C ILE A 104 3.23 -11.14 6.92
N SER A 105 3.79 -12.24 7.38
CA SER A 105 2.97 -13.35 7.90
C SER A 105 2.79 -13.23 9.41
N ASN A 106 3.84 -12.80 10.11
CA ASN A 106 3.94 -12.93 11.57
C ASN A 106 3.87 -11.61 12.33
N LYS A 107 4.04 -10.46 11.68
CA LYS A 107 4.05 -9.13 12.33
C LYS A 107 2.95 -8.18 11.86
N THR A 108 1.86 -8.74 11.36
CA THR A 108 0.65 -8.00 10.93
C THR A 108 -0.58 -8.54 11.66
N HIS A 109 -1.70 -7.82 11.53
CA HIS A 109 -3.00 -8.16 12.09
C HIS A 109 -4.10 -7.85 11.06
N ASN A 110 -5.33 -8.25 11.36
CA ASN A 110 -6.45 -8.21 10.41
C ASN A 110 -6.71 -6.82 9.78
N ASP A 111 -6.53 -5.76 10.55
CA ASP A 111 -6.73 -4.37 10.12
C ASP A 111 -5.46 -3.65 9.66
N ALA A 112 -4.34 -4.36 9.55
CA ALA A 112 -3.08 -3.77 9.10
C ALA A 112 -3.13 -3.40 7.61
N MET A 113 -2.22 -2.51 7.21
CA MET A 113 -2.01 -2.11 5.81
C MET A 113 -0.59 -2.44 5.37
N ILE A 114 -0.44 -3.14 4.25
CA ILE A 114 0.87 -3.39 3.64
C ILE A 114 0.96 -2.54 2.37
N LEU A 115 1.85 -1.55 2.35
CA LEU A 115 2.07 -0.64 1.23
C LEU A 115 3.40 -0.96 0.56
N ILE A 116 3.34 -1.34 -0.72
CA ILE A 116 4.50 -1.75 -1.51
C ILE A 116 4.71 -0.71 -2.62
N ASP A 117 5.85 -0.04 -2.64
CA ASP A 117 6.23 0.92 -3.66
C ASP A 117 6.74 0.22 -4.94
N ALA A 118 6.78 0.98 -6.03
CA ALA A 118 7.38 0.59 -7.31
C ALA A 118 6.81 -0.68 -7.98
N ILE A 119 5.57 -1.10 -7.68
CA ILE A 119 5.01 -2.38 -8.18
C ILE A 119 4.98 -2.52 -9.72
N GLN A 120 4.89 -1.42 -10.48
CA GLN A 120 4.90 -1.44 -11.96
C GLN A 120 6.22 -0.91 -12.57
N LYS A 121 7.29 -0.76 -11.77
CA LYS A 121 8.56 -0.15 -12.22
C LYS A 121 9.23 -0.94 -13.34
N ASN A 122 9.22 -2.27 -13.26
CA ASN A 122 9.77 -3.18 -14.26
C ASN A 122 8.95 -4.49 -14.27
N LYS A 123 9.28 -5.43 -15.16
CA LYS A 123 8.56 -6.70 -15.28
C LYS A 123 8.68 -7.58 -14.03
N GLU A 124 9.83 -7.52 -13.35
CA GLU A 124 10.11 -8.27 -12.13
C GLU A 124 9.23 -7.80 -10.97
N ASN A 125 9.15 -6.49 -10.73
CA ASN A 125 8.28 -5.89 -9.73
C ASN A 125 6.81 -6.22 -9.99
N MET A 126 6.40 -6.23 -11.26
CA MET A 126 5.04 -6.60 -11.65
C MET A 126 4.76 -8.06 -11.34
N ALA A 127 5.69 -8.97 -11.65
CA ALA A 127 5.57 -10.39 -11.33
C ALA A 127 5.52 -10.63 -9.81
N LEU A 128 6.38 -9.96 -9.05
CA LEU A 128 6.37 -10.01 -7.59
C LEU A 128 5.03 -9.52 -7.03
N TRP A 129 4.50 -8.40 -7.54
CA TRP A 129 3.19 -7.89 -7.14
C TRP A 129 2.07 -8.91 -7.40
N GLU A 130 2.08 -9.61 -8.54
CA GLU A 130 1.14 -10.70 -8.79
C GLU A 130 1.28 -11.82 -7.75
N SER A 131 2.49 -12.19 -7.34
CA SER A 131 2.74 -13.17 -6.27
C SER A 131 2.23 -12.69 -4.91
N TYR A 132 2.43 -11.41 -4.56
CA TYR A 132 1.88 -10.83 -3.33
C TYR A 132 0.36 -10.99 -3.25
N LYS A 133 -0.37 -10.80 -4.35
CA LYS A 133 -1.83 -10.96 -4.40
C LYS A 133 -2.30 -12.40 -4.16
N GLN A 134 -1.45 -13.40 -4.40
CA GLN A 134 -1.78 -14.81 -4.18
C GLN A 134 -1.61 -15.26 -2.72
N LEU A 135 -0.95 -14.46 -1.87
CA LEU A 135 -0.79 -14.79 -0.46
C LEU A 135 -2.16 -14.95 0.22
N GLU A 136 -2.27 -15.87 1.17
CA GLU A 136 -3.54 -16.09 1.91
C GLU A 136 -4.00 -14.87 2.72
N ILE A 137 -3.04 -14.07 3.17
CA ILE A 137 -3.29 -12.78 3.83
C ILE A 137 -3.78 -11.72 2.85
N SER A 138 -3.66 -11.89 1.54
CA SER A 138 -4.05 -10.86 0.57
C SER A 138 -5.55 -10.91 0.26
N ARG A 139 -6.38 -10.39 1.17
CA ARG A 139 -7.84 -10.34 0.98
C ARG A 139 -8.29 -9.19 0.12
N VAL A 140 -7.91 -7.96 0.44
CA VAL A 140 -8.24 -6.81 -0.39
C VAL A 140 -6.96 -6.17 -0.87
N THR A 141 -6.78 -6.07 -2.20
CA THR A 141 -5.59 -5.43 -2.77
C THR A 141 -5.95 -4.28 -3.70
N LEU A 142 -5.18 -3.20 -3.64
CA LEU A 142 -5.31 -2.05 -4.54
C LEU A 142 -4.01 -1.84 -5.29
N ASP A 143 -4.03 -2.02 -6.62
CA ASP A 143 -2.96 -1.61 -7.52
C ASP A 143 -3.22 -0.17 -7.98
N MET A 144 -2.35 0.76 -7.57
CA MET A 144 -2.41 2.18 -7.94
C MET A 144 -1.32 2.57 -8.93
N PHE A 145 -0.83 1.60 -9.71
CA PHE A 145 0.30 1.67 -10.64
C PHE A 145 1.66 1.95 -9.99
N TYR A 146 1.79 3.03 -9.23
CA TYR A 146 3.03 3.41 -8.55
C TYR A 146 3.31 2.50 -7.36
N CYS A 147 2.25 2.15 -6.62
CA CYS A 147 2.31 1.32 -5.43
C CYS A 147 1.10 0.39 -5.35
N GLY A 148 1.28 -0.71 -4.64
CA GLY A 148 0.24 -1.68 -4.31
C GLY A 148 -0.06 -1.63 -2.82
N VAL A 149 -1.32 -1.85 -2.45
CA VAL A 149 -1.74 -2.01 -1.06
C VAL A 149 -2.38 -3.36 -0.87
N ILE A 150 -2.10 -4.01 0.26
CA ILE A 150 -2.74 -5.25 0.70
C ILE A 150 -3.35 -5.02 2.07
N PHE A 151 -4.58 -5.52 2.25
CA PHE A 151 -5.30 -5.55 3.50
C PHE A 151 -5.64 -7.01 3.88
N PRO A 152 -5.21 -7.49 5.06
CA PRO A 152 -5.48 -8.83 5.58
C PRO A 152 -6.94 -9.22 5.74
N ARG A 153 -7.78 -8.31 6.28
CA ARG A 153 -9.25 -8.33 6.35
C ARG A 153 -9.93 -9.66 6.02
N SER A 154 -9.77 -10.63 6.90
CA SER A 154 -10.25 -12.02 6.78
C SER A 154 -11.76 -12.13 6.65
N GLU A 155 -12.51 -11.13 7.10
CA GLU A 155 -13.96 -11.01 6.97
C GLU A 155 -14.42 -10.65 5.54
N GLN A 156 -13.50 -10.25 4.66
CA GLN A 156 -13.79 -9.93 3.26
C GLN A 156 -13.38 -11.09 2.33
N VAL A 157 -14.14 -11.24 1.26
CA VAL A 157 -13.76 -12.11 0.13
C VAL A 157 -12.51 -11.55 -0.56
N LYS A 158 -11.75 -12.42 -1.25
CA LYS A 158 -10.57 -11.98 -2.01
C LYS A 158 -11.01 -11.06 -3.16
N GLU A 159 -10.58 -9.81 -3.13
CA GLU A 159 -10.89 -8.79 -4.14
C GLU A 159 -9.62 -8.01 -4.53
N HIS A 160 -9.40 -7.86 -5.84
CA HIS A 160 -8.25 -7.15 -6.39
C HIS A 160 -8.70 -5.98 -7.26
N PHE A 161 -8.39 -4.76 -6.83
CA PHE A 161 -8.78 -3.54 -7.51
C PHE A 161 -7.59 -2.88 -8.20
N LYS A 162 -7.81 -2.32 -9.39
CA LYS A 162 -6.88 -1.37 -10.03
C LYS A 162 -7.48 0.03 -9.90
N ILE A 163 -6.87 0.91 -9.14
CA ILE A 163 -7.44 2.21 -8.79
C ILE A 163 -6.60 3.37 -9.33
N ARG A 164 -7.25 4.28 -10.04
CA ARG A 164 -6.64 5.53 -10.47
C ARG A 164 -6.62 6.56 -9.32
N ILE A 165 -5.43 7.11 -9.02
CA ILE A 165 -5.17 8.14 -7.99
C ILE A 165 -4.38 9.34 -8.52
#